data_AF-A0AAD5BU84-F1
#
_entry.id   AF-A0AAD5BU84-F1
#
_cell.length_a   1.000
_cell.length_b   1.000
_cell.length_c   1.000
_cell.angle_alpha   90.00
_cell.angle_beta   90.00
_cell.angle_gamma   90.00
#
_symmetry.space_group_name_H-M   'P 1'
#
loop_
_entity.id
_entity.type
_entity.pdbx_description
1 polymer ?
#
loop_
_entity_poly.entity_id
_entity_poly.type
_entity_poly.pdbx_seq_one_letter_code
_entity_poly.pdbx_strand_id
1 'polypeptide(L)'
;MFRISHRQQQEQEQHELHPETKQINELRSALGPLSGRSLKYCTDACLKRYLEARNWNIDKAKKMLEETLAWRSTYKPEEIRWHEIAAEGETGKIFRSNFHDRFGRTVLIMKPGL
;
A
#
# COMPACT_ATOMS: atom_id res chain seq x y z
N MET A 1 -13.40 27.11 -27.84
CA MET A 1 -13.46 26.05 -26.81
C MET A 1 -12.14 25.26 -26.80
N PHE A 2 -11.07 25.78 -26.18
CA PHE A 2 -9.81 25.04 -26.01
C PHE A 2 -9.11 25.51 -24.74
N ARG A 3 -9.58 25.03 -23.57
CA ARG A 3 -8.97 25.36 -22.26
C ARG A 3 -8.79 24.13 -21.37
N ILE A 4 -8.95 22.92 -21.93
CA ILE A 4 -8.86 21.64 -21.22
C ILE A 4 -7.44 21.04 -21.35
N SER A 5 -6.75 21.25 -22.48
CA SER A 5 -5.40 20.70 -22.73
C SER A 5 -4.35 21.21 -21.75
N HIS A 6 -4.38 22.51 -21.44
CA HIS A 6 -3.33 23.13 -20.63
C HIS A 6 -3.40 22.71 -19.16
N ARG A 7 -4.61 22.40 -18.66
CA ARG A 7 -4.82 21.90 -17.30
C ARG A 7 -4.36 20.45 -17.14
N GLN A 8 -4.59 19.61 -18.16
CA GLN A 8 -4.08 18.24 -18.18
C GLN A 8 -2.55 18.19 -18.31
N GLN A 9 -1.96 19.08 -19.12
CA GLN A 9 -0.51 19.24 -19.18
C GLN A 9 0.07 19.76 -17.86
N GLN A 10 -0.57 20.74 -17.21
CA GLN A 10 -0.14 21.22 -15.90
C GLN A 10 -0.30 20.17 -14.80
N GLU A 11 -1.36 19.36 -14.81
CA GLU A 11 -1.55 18.26 -13.86
C GLU A 11 -0.53 17.14 -14.10
N GLN A 12 -0.18 16.82 -15.35
CA GLN A 12 0.88 15.86 -15.70
C GLN A 12 2.27 16.37 -15.31
N GLU A 13 2.61 17.62 -15.63
CA GLU A 13 3.89 18.25 -15.27
C GLU A 13 4.04 18.38 -13.75
N GLN A 14 2.99 18.77 -13.02
CA GLN A 14 3.01 18.83 -11.56
C GLN A 14 3.11 17.44 -10.91
N HIS A 15 2.55 16.40 -11.54
CA HIS A 15 2.70 15.01 -11.07
C HIS A 15 4.13 14.49 -11.29
N GLU A 16 4.79 14.88 -12.38
CA GLU A 16 6.18 14.52 -12.68
C GLU A 16 7.21 15.27 -11.82
N LEU A 17 6.89 16.50 -11.38
CA LEU A 17 7.77 17.36 -10.58
C LEU A 17 7.78 17.06 -9.08
N HIS A 18 6.89 16.20 -8.57
CA HIS A 18 6.89 15.86 -7.15
C HIS A 18 8.09 14.93 -6.83
N PRO A 19 8.96 15.27 -5.87
CA PRO A 19 10.14 14.45 -5.52
C PRO A 19 9.81 12.99 -5.23
N GLU A 20 8.60 12.76 -4.70
CA GLU A 20 8.05 11.44 -4.40
C GLU A 20 7.85 10.58 -5.66
N THR A 21 7.41 11.17 -6.78
CA THR A 21 7.17 10.46 -8.05
C THR A 21 8.47 9.89 -8.60
N LYS A 22 9.58 10.63 -8.47
CA LYS A 22 10.92 10.15 -8.85
C LYS A 22 11.30 8.90 -8.05
N GLN A 23 11.12 8.93 -6.74
CA GLN A 23 11.48 7.81 -5.85
C GLN A 23 10.58 6.59 -6.07
N ILE A 24 9.29 6.80 -6.36
CA ILE A 24 8.35 5.73 -6.74
C ILE A 24 8.81 5.05 -8.03
N ASN A 25 9.19 5.82 -9.05
CA ASN A 25 9.66 5.29 -10.33
C ASN A 25 11.01 4.57 -10.19
N GLU A 26 11.90 5.07 -9.33
CA GLU A 26 13.17 4.43 -9.01
C GLU A 26 12.96 3.06 -8.33
N LEU A 27 12.09 3.01 -7.31
CA LEU A 27 11.71 1.75 -6.66
C LEU A 27 11.04 0.79 -7.65
N ARG A 28 10.13 1.28 -8.49
CA ARG A 28 9.46 0.49 -9.53
C ARG A 28 10.48 -0.13 -10.49
N SER A 29 11.48 0.64 -10.91
CA SER A 29 12.56 0.17 -11.79
C SER A 29 13.43 -0.87 -11.08
N ALA A 30 13.75 -0.66 -9.80
CA ALA A 30 14.58 -1.56 -9.00
C ALA A 30 13.94 -2.94 -8.74
N LEU A 31 12.60 -3.02 -8.75
CA LEU A 31 11.85 -4.28 -8.64
C LEU A 31 11.87 -5.11 -9.94
N GLY A 32 12.17 -4.48 -11.08
CA GLY A 32 12.10 -5.12 -12.38
C GLY A 32 10.66 -5.38 -12.86
N PRO A 33 10.49 -6.16 -13.94
CA PRO A 33 9.17 -6.43 -14.51
C PRO A 33 8.32 -7.27 -13.57
N LEU A 34 7.14 -6.76 -13.20
CA LEU A 34 6.14 -7.46 -12.39
C LEU A 34 5.02 -8.02 -13.28
N SER A 35 4.41 -9.12 -12.84
CA SER A 35 3.28 -9.74 -13.53
C SER A 35 2.18 -10.15 -12.55
N GLY A 36 1.00 -10.48 -13.09
CA GLY A 36 -0.11 -11.06 -12.35
C GLY A 36 -0.52 -10.25 -11.11
N ARG A 37 -0.62 -10.94 -9.97
CA ARG A 37 -1.05 -10.34 -8.69
C ARG A 37 -0.06 -9.31 -8.15
N SER A 38 1.23 -9.52 -8.37
CA SER A 38 2.27 -8.57 -7.93
C SER A 38 2.14 -7.24 -8.64
N LEU A 39 1.89 -7.26 -9.96
CA LEU A 39 1.63 -6.03 -10.72
C LEU A 39 0.39 -5.30 -10.21
N LYS A 40 -0.70 -6.02 -9.90
CA LYS A 40 -1.93 -5.44 -9.36
C LYS A 40 -1.74 -4.84 -7.96
N TYR A 41 -0.87 -5.45 -7.13
CA TYR A 41 -0.59 -4.99 -5.78
C TYR A 41 0.29 -3.73 -5.77
N CYS A 42 1.31 -3.68 -6.61
CA CYS A 42 2.32 -2.61 -6.66
C CYS A 42 1.84 -1.33 -7.40
N THR A 43 0.75 -0.75 -6.93
CA THR A 43 0.29 0.60 -7.33
C THR A 43 1.23 1.69 -6.77
N ASP A 44 1.17 2.91 -7.30
CA ASP A 44 2.02 4.02 -6.81
C ASP A 44 1.78 4.31 -5.32
N ALA A 45 0.52 4.28 -4.88
CA ALA A 45 0.18 4.41 -3.47
C ALA A 45 0.71 3.23 -2.62
N CYS A 46 0.85 2.04 -3.18
CA CYS A 46 1.52 0.93 -2.49
C CYS A 46 3.02 1.21 -2.36
N LEU A 47 3.70 1.52 -3.48
CA LEU A 47 5.13 1.81 -3.48
C LEU A 47 5.50 2.96 -2.53
N LYS A 48 4.70 4.03 -2.53
CA LYS A 48 4.84 5.16 -1.61
C LYS A 48 4.81 4.71 -0.13
N ARG A 49 3.89 3.84 0.26
CA ARG A 49 3.82 3.33 1.65
C ARG A 49 5.08 2.58 2.07
N TYR A 50 5.69 1.81 1.18
CA TYR A 50 6.96 1.12 1.46
C TYR A 50 8.13 2.09 1.57
N LEU A 51 8.16 3.13 0.72
CA LEU A 51 9.15 4.19 0.80
C LEU A 51 9.03 4.96 2.12
N GLU A 52 7.85 5.45 2.47
CA GLU A 52 7.59 6.16 3.74
C GLU A 52 7.99 5.31 4.95
N ALA A 53 7.59 4.02 4.97
CA ALA A 53 7.93 3.09 6.05
C ALA A 53 9.43 2.80 6.19
N ARG A 54 10.23 3.14 5.19
CA ARG A 54 11.70 2.96 5.16
C ARG A 54 12.43 4.28 4.98
N ASN A 55 11.82 5.40 5.38
CA ASN A 55 12.40 6.74 5.31
C ASN A 55 12.97 7.06 3.92
N TRP A 56 12.22 6.69 2.88
CA TRP A 56 12.56 6.88 1.47
C TRP A 56 13.87 6.20 1.01
N ASN A 57 14.35 5.20 1.75
CA ASN A 57 15.50 4.40 1.34
C ASN A 57 15.07 3.30 0.35
N ILE A 58 15.52 3.40 -0.91
CA ILE A 58 15.12 2.51 -2.01
C ILE A 58 15.44 1.05 -1.71
N ASP A 59 16.67 0.73 -1.29
CA ASP A 59 17.10 -0.66 -1.07
C ASP A 59 16.30 -1.35 0.05
N LYS A 60 16.06 -0.63 1.15
CA LYS A 60 15.26 -1.13 2.27
C LYS A 60 13.78 -1.26 1.89
N ALA A 61 13.23 -0.33 1.13
CA ALA A 61 11.86 -0.40 0.65
C ALA A 61 11.68 -1.58 -0.33
N LYS A 62 12.61 -1.76 -1.26
CA LYS A 62 12.66 -2.90 -2.19
C LYS A 62 12.67 -4.22 -1.43
N LYS A 63 13.62 -4.41 -0.52
CA LYS A 63 13.72 -5.65 0.27
C LYS A 63 12.43 -5.96 1.02
N MET A 64 11.85 -4.98 1.69
CA MET A 64 10.59 -5.15 2.43
C MET A 64 9.42 -5.50 1.50
N LEU A 65 9.37 -4.91 0.31
CA LEU A 65 8.34 -5.19 -0.68
C LEU A 65 8.50 -6.59 -1.29
N GLU A 66 9.72 -7.02 -1.61
CA GLU A 66 10.01 -8.38 -2.09
C GLU A 66 9.60 -9.44 -1.06
N GLU A 67 9.94 -9.24 0.22
CA GLU A 67 9.50 -10.10 1.32
C GLU A 67 7.96 -10.15 1.41
N THR A 68 7.28 -9.01 1.21
CA THR A 68 5.82 -8.99 1.19
C THR A 68 5.25 -9.72 -0.02
N LEU A 69 5.82 -9.54 -1.21
CA LEU A 69 5.35 -10.23 -2.42
C LEU A 69 5.53 -11.74 -2.30
N ALA A 70 6.64 -12.21 -1.73
CA ALA A 70 6.85 -13.62 -1.41
C ALA A 70 5.80 -14.13 -0.43
N TRP A 71 5.56 -13.41 0.67
CA TRP A 71 4.51 -13.75 1.64
C TRP A 71 3.12 -13.82 0.99
N ARG A 72 2.75 -12.83 0.16
CA ARG A 72 1.47 -12.81 -0.54
C ARG A 72 1.34 -13.97 -1.52
N SER A 73 2.41 -14.35 -2.21
CA SER A 73 2.38 -15.51 -3.11
C SER A 73 2.16 -16.82 -2.35
N THR A 74 2.70 -16.93 -1.13
CA THR A 74 2.56 -18.12 -0.29
C THR A 74 1.17 -18.19 0.35
N TYR A 75 0.72 -17.10 0.98
CA TYR A 75 -0.49 -17.09 1.82
C TYR A 75 -1.76 -16.61 1.09
N LYS A 76 -1.61 -16.04 -0.11
CA LYS A 76 -2.71 -15.67 -1.03
C LYS A 76 -3.87 -14.93 -0.34
N PRO A 77 -3.61 -13.81 0.34
CA PRO A 77 -4.64 -13.12 1.13
C PRO A 77 -5.84 -12.66 0.29
N GLU A 78 -5.65 -12.45 -1.01
CA GLU A 78 -6.72 -12.14 -1.96
C GLU A 78 -7.71 -13.29 -2.24
N GLU A 79 -7.41 -14.51 -1.81
CA GLU A 79 -8.31 -15.67 -1.95
C GLU A 79 -9.22 -15.86 -0.73
N ILE A 80 -8.92 -15.20 0.39
CA ILE A 80 -9.67 -15.32 1.64
C ILE A 80 -11.07 -14.71 1.47
N ARG A 81 -12.11 -15.51 1.74
CA ARG A 81 -13.51 -15.12 1.66
C ARG A 81 -14.09 -14.88 3.05
N TRP A 82 -15.16 -14.07 3.09
CA TRP A 82 -15.79 -13.65 4.35
C TRP A 82 -16.19 -14.81 5.26
N HIS A 83 -16.83 -15.86 4.71
CA HIS A 83 -17.29 -17.00 5.52
C HIS A 83 -16.15 -17.81 6.15
N GLU A 84 -14.94 -17.73 5.61
CA GLU A 84 -13.77 -18.42 6.17
C GLU A 84 -13.24 -17.73 7.43
N ILE A 85 -13.55 -16.43 7.61
CA ILE A 85 -13.03 -15.60 8.70
C ILE A 85 -14.12 -14.94 9.57
N ALA A 86 -15.40 -15.10 9.23
CA ALA A 86 -16.51 -14.46 9.93
C ALA A 86 -16.51 -14.78 11.44
N ALA A 87 -16.35 -16.05 11.80
CA ALA A 87 -16.28 -16.51 13.19
C ALA A 87 -15.15 -15.83 14.00
N GLU A 88 -14.05 -15.47 13.34
CA GLU A 88 -12.93 -14.76 13.98
C GLU A 88 -13.30 -13.32 14.36
N GLY A 89 -14.22 -12.70 13.62
CA GLY A 89 -14.71 -11.33 13.87
C GLY A 89 -15.91 -11.25 14.82
N GLU A 90 -16.68 -12.32 14.98
CA GLU A 90 -17.94 -12.34 15.76
C GLU A 90 -17.73 -12.17 17.26
N THR A 91 -16.61 -12.67 17.80
CA THR A 91 -16.32 -12.67 19.24
C THR A 91 -15.90 -11.30 19.79
N GLY A 92 -15.56 -10.35 18.92
CA GLY A 92 -15.00 -9.06 19.34
C GLY A 92 -13.60 -9.16 19.93
N LYS A 93 -12.92 -10.30 19.77
CA LYS A 93 -11.52 -10.51 20.18
C LYS A 93 -10.55 -9.58 19.44
N ILE A 94 -10.91 -9.13 18.22
CA ILE A 94 -10.17 -8.13 17.46
C ILE A 94 -11.18 -7.20 16.77
N PHE A 95 -11.03 -5.88 16.95
CA PHE A 95 -11.87 -4.91 16.25
C PHE A 95 -11.16 -3.57 16.02
N ARG A 96 -11.57 -2.87 14.95
CA ARG A 96 -11.13 -1.50 14.66
C ARG A 96 -11.95 -0.51 15.49
N SER A 97 -11.30 0.40 16.21
CA SER A 97 -12.00 1.48 16.92
C SER A 97 -12.72 2.42 15.95
N ASN A 98 -13.70 3.14 16.47
CA ASN A 98 -14.36 4.25 15.79
C ASN A 98 -13.65 5.61 16.00
N PHE A 99 -12.53 5.62 16.73
CA PHE A 99 -11.71 6.81 16.99
C PHE A 99 -10.28 6.60 16.51
N HIS A 100 -9.56 7.71 16.31
CA HIS A 100 -8.13 7.70 16.00
C HIS A 100 -7.32 8.08 17.24
N ASP A 101 -6.03 7.75 17.26
CA ASP A 101 -5.14 8.24 18.30
C ASP A 101 -4.78 9.73 18.10
N ARG A 102 -3.92 10.28 18.97
CA ARG A 102 -3.50 11.69 18.92
C ARG A 102 -2.75 12.07 17.65
N PHE A 103 -2.24 11.10 16.90
CA PHE A 103 -1.53 11.29 15.64
C PHE A 103 -2.40 10.93 14.43
N GLY A 104 -3.70 10.71 14.62
CA GLY A 104 -4.62 10.37 13.55
C GLY A 104 -4.50 8.92 13.05
N ARG A 105 -3.79 8.04 13.77
CA ARG A 105 -3.60 6.64 13.36
C ARG A 105 -4.84 5.81 13.72
N THR A 106 -5.17 4.85 12.86
CA THR A 106 -6.19 3.84 13.14
C THR A 106 -5.77 3.00 14.34
N VAL A 107 -6.71 2.75 15.26
CA VAL A 107 -6.46 1.89 16.43
C VAL A 107 -7.14 0.54 16.23
N LEU A 108 -6.35 -0.53 16.36
CA LEU A 108 -6.82 -1.91 16.40
C LEU A 108 -6.77 -2.39 17.85
N ILE A 109 -7.91 -2.84 18.39
CA ILE A 109 -8.02 -3.34 19.76
C ILE A 109 -8.06 -4.86 19.72
N MET A 110 -7.23 -5.50 20.56
CA MET A 110 -7.15 -6.95 20.69
C MET A 110 -7.46 -7.34 22.15
N LYS A 111 -8.38 -8.30 22.33
CA LYS A 111 -8.84 -8.82 23.61
C LYS A 111 -8.65 -10.35 23.61
N PRO A 112 -7.45 -10.87 23.95
CA PRO A 112 -7.13 -12.29 23.79
C PRO A 112 -7.86 -13.23 24.77
N GLY A 113 -8.50 -12.69 25.81
CA GLY A 113 -9.24 -13.47 26.81
C GLY A 113 -10.75 -13.54 26.58
N LEU A 114 -11.23 -13.12 25.41
CA LEU A 114 -12.63 -13.23 24.99
C LEU A 114 -12.80 -14.35 23.96
#